data_AF-A0A7M2C9G3-F1
#
_entry.id   AF-A0A7M2C9G3-F1
#
_cell.length_a   1.000
_cell.length_b   1.000
_cell.length_c   1.000
_cell.angle_alpha   90.00
_cell.angle_beta   90.00
_cell.angle_gamma   90.00
#
_symmetry.space_group_name_H-M   'P 1'
#
loop_
_entity.id
_entity.type
_entity.pdbx_description
1 polymer ?
#
loop_
_entity_poly.entity_id
_entity_poly.type
_entity_poly.pdbx_seq_one_letter_code
_entity_poly.pdbx_strand_id
1 'polypeptide(L)'
;MKRALKKITQSRSLQRRWALTDAEPVRSYLDRDRTFVPADLRIWWCADAEQPVKDHSLHIYAWPADRNDNLSAHWTNGYNHDPIPEWIRELSEVVHEDLMANATSTNTGIEDLWTYAVDRDWILEDAPAVPSIHNPSMSFRPATLSIWHTFNPKDPYRHDRHRITAHHADWNSIPRVFADWGGGADWQGNPRYSHDLPAWIGKMADEQHAQLVAFATKHESGRRTR
;
A
#
# COMPACT_ATOMS: atom_id res chain seq x y z
N MET A 1 -15.97 -10.75 23.87
CA MET A 1 -16.01 -9.73 22.82
C MET A 1 -16.73 -10.30 21.61
N LYS A 2 -17.83 -9.67 21.19
CA LYS A 2 -18.46 -9.97 19.90
C LYS A 2 -17.81 -9.07 18.84
N ARG A 3 -17.73 -9.56 17.61
CA ARG A 3 -17.17 -8.82 16.48
C ARG A 3 -18.05 -9.02 15.25
N ALA A 4 -18.30 -7.95 14.52
CA ALA A 4 -18.99 -7.96 13.24
C ALA A 4 -18.05 -7.37 12.18
N LEU A 5 -17.86 -8.09 11.07
CA LEU A 5 -17.10 -7.56 9.95
C LEU A 5 -17.94 -6.45 9.29
N LYS A 6 -17.39 -5.24 9.22
CA LYS A 6 -18.02 -4.09 8.58
C LYS A 6 -17.66 -4.00 7.11
N LYS A 7 -16.37 -4.15 6.80
CA LYS A 7 -15.84 -4.02 5.45
C LYS A 7 -14.61 -4.91 5.30
N ILE A 8 -14.46 -5.49 4.13
CA ILE A 8 -13.20 -6.05 3.64
C ILE A 8 -12.81 -5.29 2.39
N THR A 9 -11.54 -5.00 2.19
CA THR A 9 -11.03 -4.51 0.92
C THR A 9 -9.81 -5.35 0.59
N GLN A 10 -9.85 -6.01 -0.56
CA GLN A 10 -8.71 -6.75 -1.07
C GLN A 10 -8.15 -5.98 -2.25
N SER A 11 -6.86 -5.69 -2.21
CA SER A 11 -6.21 -4.92 -3.26
C SER A 11 -5.04 -5.70 -3.83
N ARG A 12 -4.77 -5.41 -5.09
CA ARG A 12 -3.55 -5.83 -5.77
C ARG A 12 -2.92 -4.61 -6.38
N SER A 13 -1.60 -4.60 -6.44
CA SER A 13 -0.91 -3.54 -7.16
C SER A 13 0.29 -4.08 -7.90
N LEU A 14 0.54 -3.44 -9.03
CA LEU A 14 1.72 -3.66 -9.85
C LEU A 14 2.50 -2.35 -9.88
N GLN A 15 3.72 -2.39 -9.39
CA GLN A 15 4.73 -1.39 -9.68
C GLN A 15 5.61 -1.93 -10.80
N ARG A 16 5.75 -1.17 -11.88
CA ARG A 16 6.74 -1.42 -12.92
C ARG A 16 7.81 -0.35 -12.89
N ARG A 17 9.07 -0.77 -12.95
CA ARG A 17 10.23 0.11 -12.98
C ARG A 17 10.99 -0.04 -14.29
N TRP A 18 11.37 1.09 -14.88
CA TRP A 18 12.23 1.16 -16.06
C TRP A 18 13.54 1.88 -15.73
N ALA A 19 14.65 1.32 -16.21
CA ALA A 19 15.89 2.05 -16.39
C ALA A 19 15.89 2.67 -17.80
N LEU A 20 15.76 4.00 -17.87
CA LEU A 20 15.60 4.73 -19.12
C LEU A 20 16.93 5.31 -19.59
N THR A 21 17.20 5.26 -20.89
CA THR A 21 18.43 5.80 -21.50
C THR A 21 18.19 6.94 -22.48
N ASP A 22 16.96 7.07 -22.98
CA ASP A 22 16.58 7.91 -24.12
C ASP A 22 15.18 8.55 -23.95
N ALA A 23 14.79 8.82 -22.72
CA ALA A 23 13.49 9.41 -22.42
C ALA A 23 13.41 10.90 -22.78
N GLU A 24 12.20 11.36 -23.10
CA GLU A 24 11.93 12.79 -23.26
C GLU A 24 12.04 13.51 -21.90
N PRO A 25 12.50 14.78 -21.87
CA PRO A 25 12.57 15.55 -20.63
C PRO A 25 11.20 15.75 -19.97
N VAL A 26 11.17 15.70 -18.65
CA VAL A 26 9.99 15.99 -17.82
C VAL A 26 10.27 17.15 -16.88
N ARG A 27 9.22 17.86 -16.48
CA ARG A 27 9.31 18.96 -15.50
C ARG A 27 9.47 18.40 -14.09
N SER A 28 10.30 19.04 -13.26
CA SER A 28 10.38 18.65 -11.85
C SER A 28 9.20 19.16 -11.03
N TYR A 29 8.70 18.30 -10.13
CA TYR A 29 7.71 18.63 -9.13
C TYR A 29 8.28 19.55 -8.03
N LEU A 30 9.57 19.38 -7.69
CA LEU A 30 10.25 20.13 -6.63
C LEU A 30 10.78 21.49 -7.12
N ASP A 31 11.12 21.59 -8.40
CA ASP A 31 11.54 22.83 -9.06
C ASP A 31 10.86 22.93 -10.45
N ARG A 32 9.73 23.65 -10.51
CA ARG A 32 8.86 23.67 -11.70
C ARG A 32 9.44 24.40 -12.89
N ASP A 33 10.51 25.18 -12.70
CA ASP A 33 11.20 25.88 -13.78
C ASP A 33 12.27 25.01 -14.46
N ARG A 34 12.60 23.87 -13.84
CA ARG A 34 13.59 22.93 -14.36
C ARG A 34 12.94 21.71 -15.00
N THR A 35 13.53 21.29 -16.12
CA THR A 35 13.28 19.98 -16.73
C THR A 35 14.49 19.09 -16.59
N PHE A 36 14.27 17.78 -16.64
CA PHE A 36 15.33 16.78 -16.60
C PHE A 36 14.94 15.55 -17.43
N VAL A 37 15.95 14.84 -17.94
CA VAL A 37 15.74 13.55 -18.60
C VAL A 37 15.67 12.46 -17.52
N PRO A 38 14.53 11.75 -17.39
CA PRO A 38 14.42 10.70 -16.39
C PRO A 38 15.24 9.47 -16.80
N ALA A 39 15.93 8.88 -15.82
CA ALA A 39 16.69 7.64 -15.96
C ALA A 39 16.09 6.48 -15.14
N ASP A 40 15.25 6.78 -14.13
CA ASP A 40 14.49 5.80 -13.34
C ASP A 40 13.02 6.23 -13.35
N LEU A 41 12.15 5.45 -13.98
CA LEU A 41 10.70 5.66 -13.99
C LEU A 41 10.04 4.51 -13.24
N ARG A 42 9.11 4.86 -12.34
CA ARG A 42 8.27 3.92 -11.61
C ARG A 42 6.82 4.28 -11.80
N ILE A 43 6.03 3.32 -12.26
CA ILE A 43 4.57 3.44 -12.35
C ILE A 43 3.98 2.40 -11.44
N TRP A 44 3.11 2.81 -10.53
CA TRP A 44 2.39 1.97 -9.60
C TRP A 44 0.90 2.15 -9.80
N TRP A 45 0.21 1.04 -10.05
CA TRP A 45 -1.24 0.97 -10.04
C TRP A 45 -1.72 0.08 -8.90
N CYS A 46 -2.75 0.51 -8.19
CA CYS A 46 -3.46 -0.29 -7.20
C CYS A 46 -4.94 -0.45 -7.60
N ALA A 47 -5.34 -1.71 -7.77
CA ALA A 47 -6.70 -2.11 -8.05
C ALA A 47 -7.30 -2.73 -6.80
N ASP A 48 -8.34 -2.09 -6.27
CA ASP A 48 -9.17 -2.63 -5.20
C ASP A 48 -10.25 -3.52 -5.83
N ALA A 49 -10.37 -4.76 -5.36
CA ALA A 49 -11.27 -5.77 -5.93
C ALA A 49 -12.75 -5.36 -5.94
N GLU A 50 -13.13 -4.42 -5.08
CA GLU A 50 -14.52 -3.98 -4.89
C GLU A 50 -14.79 -2.57 -5.43
N GLN A 51 -13.78 -1.85 -5.94
CA GLN A 51 -13.95 -0.51 -6.48
C GLN A 51 -14.05 -0.52 -8.00
N PRO A 52 -14.81 0.41 -8.60
CA PRO A 52 -14.79 0.57 -10.05
C PRO A 52 -13.42 1.09 -10.50
N VAL A 53 -13.05 0.77 -11.74
CA VAL A 53 -11.71 1.06 -12.33
C VAL A 53 -11.28 2.52 -12.16
N LYS A 54 -12.21 3.46 -12.26
CA LYS A 54 -11.97 4.91 -12.11
C LYS A 54 -11.42 5.31 -10.73
N ASP A 55 -11.62 4.47 -9.72
CA ASP A 55 -11.21 4.74 -8.34
C ASP A 55 -9.92 3.95 -7.97
N HIS A 56 -9.32 3.24 -8.93
CA HIS A 56 -7.98 2.63 -8.76
C HIS A 56 -6.95 3.73 -8.56
N SER A 57 -5.95 3.52 -7.70
CA SER A 57 -4.92 4.54 -7.45
C SER A 57 -3.75 4.40 -8.42
N LEU A 58 -3.28 5.53 -8.95
CA LEU A 58 -2.11 5.65 -9.81
C LEU A 58 -1.07 6.51 -9.11
N HIS A 59 0.17 6.03 -9.05
CA HIS A 59 1.32 6.84 -8.67
C HIS A 59 2.46 6.64 -9.66
N ILE A 60 3.00 7.74 -10.15
CA ILE A 60 4.12 7.75 -11.09
C ILE A 60 5.24 8.58 -10.50
N TYR A 61 6.45 8.06 -10.50
CA TYR A 61 7.64 8.74 -10.05
C TYR A 61 8.74 8.65 -11.09
N ALA A 62 9.40 9.76 -11.38
CA ALA A 62 10.54 9.80 -12.28
C ALA A 62 11.72 10.54 -11.63
N TRP A 63 12.93 10.02 -11.82
CA TRP A 63 14.18 10.61 -11.31
C TRP A 63 15.25 10.64 -12.40
N PRO A 64 16.16 11.63 -12.38
CA PRO A 64 17.38 11.59 -13.18
C PRO A 64 18.35 10.50 -12.70
N ALA A 65 19.40 10.24 -13.47
CA ALA A 65 20.45 9.29 -13.09
C ALA A 65 21.20 9.73 -11.83
N ASP A 66 21.51 11.02 -11.72
CA ASP A 66 22.11 11.62 -10.52
C ASP A 66 21.03 12.22 -9.61
N ARG A 67 20.85 11.64 -8.42
CA ARG A 67 19.84 12.06 -7.45
C ARG A 67 20.29 13.20 -6.54
N ASN A 68 21.53 13.68 -6.67
CA ASN A 68 22.08 14.73 -5.81
C ASN A 68 21.39 16.09 -6.03
N ASP A 69 20.78 16.29 -7.19
CA ASP A 69 20.13 17.54 -7.59
C ASP A 69 18.70 17.71 -7.06
N ASN A 70 18.18 16.77 -6.25
CA ASN A 70 16.81 16.76 -5.74
C ASN A 70 15.73 16.94 -6.84
N LEU A 71 16.03 16.59 -8.09
CA LEU A 71 15.05 16.62 -9.16
C LEU A 71 14.23 15.34 -9.14
N SER A 72 12.92 15.51 -9.18
CA SER A 72 11.97 14.41 -9.35
C SER A 72 10.69 14.92 -9.99
N ALA A 73 9.94 14.02 -10.63
CA ALA A 73 8.58 14.28 -11.07
C ALA A 73 7.66 13.25 -10.43
N HIS A 74 6.45 13.68 -10.05
CA HIS A 74 5.46 12.87 -9.38
C HIS A 74 4.09 13.14 -9.97
N TRP A 75 3.35 12.07 -10.32
CA TRP A 75 1.96 12.17 -10.74
C TRP A 75 1.08 11.18 -9.99
N THR A 76 -0.10 11.65 -9.61
CA THR A 76 -1.17 10.83 -9.01
C THR A 76 -2.51 11.18 -9.61
N ASN A 77 -3.42 10.21 -9.67
CA ASN A 77 -4.80 10.52 -10.04
C ASN A 77 -5.49 11.25 -8.88
N GLY A 78 -5.81 12.53 -9.10
CA GLY A 78 -6.55 13.35 -8.15
C GLY A 78 -5.75 14.41 -7.39
N TYR A 79 -4.43 14.51 -7.58
CA TYR A 79 -3.59 15.46 -6.81
C TYR A 79 -2.56 16.27 -7.61
N ASN A 80 -2.64 16.30 -8.94
CA ASN A 80 -1.59 16.91 -9.77
C ASN A 80 -1.96 18.22 -10.46
N HIS A 81 -0.96 19.12 -10.54
CA HIS A 81 -1.06 20.42 -11.22
C HIS A 81 -0.53 20.41 -12.66
N ASP A 82 0.31 19.45 -13.04
CA ASP A 82 0.86 19.31 -14.40
C ASP A 82 0.29 18.05 -15.09
N PRO A 83 0.01 18.11 -16.41
CA PRO A 83 -0.41 16.94 -17.18
C PRO A 83 0.69 15.87 -17.18
N ILE A 84 0.27 14.60 -17.25
CA ILE A 84 1.19 13.48 -17.45
C ILE A 84 1.67 13.52 -18.91
N PRO A 85 3.00 13.47 -19.18
CA PRO A 85 3.51 13.33 -20.54
C PRO A 85 2.90 12.11 -21.26
N GLU A 86 2.61 12.25 -22.55
CA GLU A 86 1.86 11.23 -23.29
C GLU A 86 2.54 9.86 -23.27
N TRP A 87 3.86 9.81 -23.48
CA TRP A 87 4.62 8.56 -23.42
C TRP A 87 4.56 7.89 -22.03
N ILE A 88 4.47 8.66 -20.94
CA ILE A 88 4.27 8.13 -19.59
C ILE A 88 2.84 7.61 -19.41
N ARG A 89 1.85 8.30 -19.98
CA ARG A 89 0.44 7.89 -19.96
C ARG A 89 0.26 6.54 -20.65
N GLU A 90 0.85 6.36 -21.83
CA GLU A 90 0.83 5.09 -22.57
C GLU A 90 1.48 3.95 -21.77
N LEU A 91 2.67 4.17 -21.19
CA LEU A 91 3.31 3.18 -20.31
C LEU A 91 2.45 2.87 -19.08
N SER A 92 1.76 3.88 -18.54
CA SER A 92 0.87 3.73 -17.40
C SER A 92 -0.34 2.84 -17.73
N GLU A 93 -0.91 3.00 -18.92
CA GLU A 93 -2.01 2.14 -19.40
C GLU A 93 -1.56 0.69 -19.56
N VAL A 94 -0.36 0.44 -20.09
CA VAL A 94 0.20 -0.92 -20.17
C VAL A 94 0.31 -1.56 -18.77
N VAL A 95 0.78 -0.82 -17.76
CA VAL A 95 0.86 -1.34 -16.37
C VAL A 95 -0.52 -1.62 -15.80
N HIS A 96 -1.49 -0.75 -16.06
CA HIS A 96 -2.87 -0.96 -15.62
C HIS A 96 -3.48 -2.20 -16.27
N GLU A 97 -3.33 -2.37 -17.58
CA GLU A 97 -3.83 -3.53 -18.30
C GLU A 97 -3.18 -4.83 -17.81
N ASP A 98 -1.86 -4.82 -17.58
CA ASP A 98 -1.14 -5.97 -17.03
C ASP A 98 -1.58 -6.30 -15.60
N LEU A 99 -1.84 -5.30 -14.76
CA LEU A 99 -2.42 -5.46 -13.44
C LEU A 99 -3.78 -6.19 -13.51
N MET A 100 -4.65 -5.75 -14.43
CA MET A 100 -5.99 -6.31 -14.60
C MET A 100 -5.96 -7.71 -15.23
N ALA A 101 -5.04 -7.94 -16.16
CA ALA A 101 -4.86 -9.23 -16.83
C ALA A 101 -4.04 -10.25 -16.01
N ASN A 102 -3.52 -9.85 -14.84
CA ASN A 102 -2.58 -10.66 -14.04
C ASN A 102 -1.38 -11.13 -14.88
N ALA A 103 -0.83 -10.23 -15.69
CA ALA A 103 0.28 -10.47 -16.60
C ALA A 103 1.54 -9.76 -16.12
N THR A 104 2.71 -10.32 -16.41
CA THR A 104 4.00 -9.65 -16.17
C THR A 104 4.71 -9.37 -17.47
N SER A 105 5.55 -8.34 -17.47
CA SER A 105 6.44 -8.05 -18.59
C SER A 105 7.48 -9.16 -18.73
N THR A 106 7.71 -9.62 -19.95
CA THR A 106 8.95 -10.30 -20.35
C THR A 106 10.07 -9.28 -20.58
N ASN A 107 11.29 -9.73 -20.31
CA ASN A 107 12.46 -8.94 -19.95
C ASN A 107 13.05 -8.05 -21.07
N THR A 108 13.19 -6.74 -20.80
CA THR A 108 14.05 -5.78 -21.55
C THR A 108 14.73 -4.73 -20.64
N GLY A 109 14.89 -5.00 -19.33
CA GLY A 109 15.38 -4.00 -18.35
C GLY A 109 14.28 -3.39 -17.47
N ILE A 110 13.13 -4.08 -17.42
CA ILE A 110 11.95 -3.71 -16.64
C ILE A 110 11.87 -4.60 -15.39
N GLU A 111 11.57 -4.01 -14.25
CA GLU A 111 11.36 -4.74 -12.99
C GLU A 111 9.89 -4.61 -12.53
N ASP A 112 9.19 -5.74 -12.52
CA ASP A 112 7.82 -5.87 -12.00
C ASP A 112 7.83 -6.28 -10.52
N LEU A 113 7.23 -5.41 -9.69
CA LEU A 113 6.98 -5.60 -8.28
C LEU A 113 5.48 -5.71 -8.04
N TRP A 114 5.04 -6.90 -7.64
CA TRP A 114 3.66 -7.16 -7.24
C TRP A 114 3.52 -7.03 -5.74
N THR A 115 2.44 -6.40 -5.29
CA THR A 115 2.04 -6.41 -3.88
C THR A 115 0.55 -6.68 -3.77
N TYR A 116 0.19 -7.39 -2.71
CA TYR A 116 -1.19 -7.71 -2.37
C TYR A 116 -1.50 -7.06 -1.04
N ALA A 117 -2.75 -6.62 -0.85
CA ALA A 117 -3.18 -6.04 0.41
C ALA A 117 -4.57 -6.54 0.80
N VAL A 118 -4.81 -6.62 2.10
CA VAL A 118 -6.15 -6.81 2.67
C VAL A 118 -6.31 -5.81 3.81
N ASP A 119 -7.38 -5.02 3.73
CA ASP A 119 -7.91 -4.19 4.80
C ASP A 119 -9.20 -4.79 5.33
N ARG A 120 -9.38 -4.79 6.65
CA ARG A 120 -10.65 -5.15 7.29
C ARG A 120 -11.00 -4.19 8.38
N ASP A 121 -12.23 -3.70 8.28
CA ASP A 121 -12.88 -2.95 9.33
C ASP A 121 -13.82 -3.86 10.11
N TRP A 122 -13.68 -3.84 11.42
CA TRP A 122 -14.52 -4.56 12.37
C TRP A 122 -15.28 -3.55 13.24
N ILE A 123 -16.52 -3.89 13.55
CA ILE A 123 -17.25 -3.35 14.69
C ILE A 123 -17.07 -4.32 15.84
N LEU A 124 -16.71 -3.79 17.01
CA LEU A 124 -16.43 -4.55 18.21
C LEU A 124 -17.45 -4.21 19.30
N GLU A 125 -18.00 -5.24 19.92
CA GLU A 125 -18.84 -5.11 21.11
C GLU A 125 -18.15 -5.80 22.29
N ASP A 126 -18.14 -5.11 23.43
CA ASP A 126 -17.50 -5.58 24.66
C ASP A 126 -16.01 -5.93 24.45
N ALA A 127 -15.30 -5.10 23.69
CA ALA A 127 -13.85 -5.22 23.56
C ALA A 127 -13.16 -4.92 24.90
N PRO A 128 -12.08 -5.66 25.25
CA PRO A 128 -11.21 -5.29 26.34
C PRO A 128 -10.64 -3.88 26.14
N ALA A 129 -10.41 -3.16 27.23
CA ALA A 129 -9.82 -1.83 27.15
C ALA A 129 -8.35 -1.90 26.68
N VAL A 130 -7.92 -0.90 25.91
CA VAL A 130 -6.57 -0.74 25.38
C VAL A 130 -6.07 0.67 25.68
N PRO A 131 -4.75 0.89 25.88
CA PRO A 131 -4.21 2.22 26.13
C PRO A 131 -4.33 3.11 24.89
N SER A 132 -4.55 4.41 25.09
CA SER A 132 -4.53 5.37 23.99
C SER A 132 -3.10 5.79 23.65
N ILE A 133 -2.80 5.93 22.35
CA ILE A 133 -1.48 6.42 21.90
C ILE A 133 -1.20 7.87 22.33
N HIS A 134 -2.24 8.69 22.48
CA HIS A 134 -2.09 10.09 22.89
C HIS A 134 -1.99 10.28 24.41
N ASN A 135 -2.47 9.30 25.18
CA ASN A 135 -2.35 9.29 26.62
C ASN A 135 -2.31 7.83 27.12
N PRO A 136 -1.12 7.23 27.28
CA PRO A 136 -0.98 5.84 27.69
C PRO A 136 -1.58 5.52 29.07
N SER A 137 -1.77 6.52 29.94
CA SER A 137 -2.45 6.32 31.23
C SER A 137 -3.99 6.25 31.09
N MET A 138 -4.52 6.54 29.91
CA MET A 138 -5.95 6.44 29.60
C MET A 138 -6.20 5.20 28.75
N SER A 139 -7.05 4.31 29.25
CA SER A 139 -7.54 3.17 28.49
C SER A 139 -8.94 3.42 27.96
N PHE A 140 -9.25 2.91 26.77
CA PHE A 140 -10.59 2.96 26.19
C PHE A 140 -11.00 1.59 25.67
N ARG A 141 -12.31 1.36 25.55
CA ARG A 141 -12.84 0.15 24.89
C ARG A 141 -12.98 0.44 23.40
N PRO A 142 -12.26 -0.28 22.53
CA PRO A 142 -12.45 -0.14 21.10
C PRO A 142 -13.88 -0.48 20.68
N ALA A 143 -14.46 0.35 19.84
CA ALA A 143 -15.72 0.07 19.15
C ALA A 143 -15.48 -0.32 17.68
N THR A 144 -14.34 0.09 17.11
CA THR A 144 -13.92 -0.36 15.79
C THR A 144 -12.45 -0.75 15.79
N LEU A 145 -12.10 -1.60 14.83
CA LEU A 145 -10.73 -2.05 14.58
C LEU A 145 -10.53 -2.16 13.07
N SER A 146 -9.57 -1.41 12.54
CA SER A 146 -9.07 -1.56 11.16
C SER A 146 -7.75 -2.32 11.22
N ILE A 147 -7.62 -3.34 10.38
CA ILE A 147 -6.39 -4.09 10.19
C ILE A 147 -6.08 -4.01 8.70
N TRP A 148 -5.01 -3.32 8.34
CA TRP A 148 -4.45 -3.30 6.99
C TRP A 148 -3.16 -4.11 6.95
N HIS A 149 -3.02 -4.98 5.95
CA HIS A 149 -1.81 -5.73 5.65
C HIS A 149 -1.46 -5.59 4.17
N THR A 150 -0.17 -5.51 3.86
CA THR A 150 0.35 -5.69 2.50
C THR A 150 1.66 -6.45 2.50
N PHE A 151 1.93 -7.25 1.46
CA PHE A 151 3.24 -7.85 1.26
C PHE A 151 3.55 -8.10 -0.22
N ASN A 152 4.84 -8.22 -0.54
CA ASN A 152 5.34 -8.67 -1.85
C ASN A 152 5.58 -10.19 -1.79
N PRO A 153 4.96 -11.03 -2.63
CA PRO A 153 5.15 -12.48 -2.56
C PRO A 153 6.56 -12.95 -2.95
N LYS A 154 7.34 -12.17 -3.71
CA LYS A 154 8.74 -12.49 -4.03
C LYS A 154 9.70 -12.14 -2.90
N ASP A 155 9.34 -11.19 -2.05
CA ASP A 155 10.13 -10.77 -0.89
C ASP A 155 9.17 -10.37 0.25
N PRO A 156 8.53 -11.38 0.88
CA PRO A 156 7.44 -11.16 1.83
C PRO A 156 7.93 -10.48 3.10
N TYR A 157 9.18 -10.68 3.49
CA TYR A 157 9.71 -10.17 4.76
C TYR A 157 10.21 -8.73 4.66
N ARG A 158 10.74 -8.29 3.51
CA ARG A 158 11.18 -6.90 3.32
C ARG A 158 10.03 -5.93 3.11
N HIS A 159 8.89 -6.42 2.64
CA HIS A 159 7.75 -5.60 2.22
C HIS A 159 6.45 -5.91 2.95
N ASP A 160 6.45 -6.80 3.96
CA ASP A 160 5.31 -6.94 4.87
C ASP A 160 5.16 -5.65 5.68
N ARG A 161 4.07 -4.95 5.41
CA ARG A 161 3.65 -3.78 6.19
C ARG A 161 2.26 -4.06 6.71
N HIS A 162 2.05 -3.72 7.97
CA HIS A 162 0.71 -3.70 8.52
C HIS A 162 0.48 -2.43 9.31
N ARG A 163 -0.80 -2.10 9.42
CA ARG A 163 -1.29 -1.03 10.25
C ARG A 163 -2.55 -1.50 10.94
N ILE A 164 -2.52 -1.49 12.26
CA ILE A 164 -3.66 -1.92 13.07
C ILE A 164 -4.12 -0.72 13.88
N THR A 165 -5.33 -0.25 13.64
CA THR A 165 -5.85 0.94 14.30
C THR A 165 -7.18 0.62 14.99
N ALA A 166 -7.27 0.88 16.28
CA ALA A 166 -8.48 0.71 17.06
C ALA A 166 -9.03 2.06 17.51
N HIS A 167 -10.34 2.26 17.38
CA HIS A 167 -10.98 3.53 17.71
C HIS A 167 -12.10 3.35 18.72
N HIS A 168 -12.27 4.36 19.56
CA HIS A 168 -13.48 4.51 20.35
C HIS A 168 -14.70 4.75 19.44
N ALA A 169 -15.91 4.49 19.94
CA ALA A 169 -17.17 4.65 19.19
C ALA A 169 -17.36 6.06 18.62
N ASP A 170 -16.74 7.04 19.29
CA ASP A 170 -16.92 8.45 19.02
C ASP A 170 -15.64 9.05 18.43
N TRP A 171 -15.36 8.73 17.16
CA TRP A 171 -14.14 9.18 16.44
C TRP A 171 -13.93 10.70 16.50
N ASN A 172 -15.03 11.46 16.53
CA ASN A 172 -15.03 12.92 16.55
C ASN A 172 -14.96 13.52 17.97
N SER A 173 -14.95 12.70 19.02
CA SER A 173 -14.77 13.20 20.39
C SER A 173 -13.36 13.79 20.58
N ILE A 174 -13.27 14.89 21.32
CA ILE A 174 -12.01 15.48 21.76
C ILE A 174 -11.85 15.18 23.25
N PRO A 175 -10.74 14.56 23.67
CA PRO A 175 -9.59 14.13 22.87
C PRO A 175 -9.91 12.90 22.00
N ARG A 176 -9.34 12.84 20.79
CA ARG A 176 -9.47 11.65 19.92
C ARG A 176 -8.80 10.47 20.62
N VAL A 177 -9.58 9.43 20.92
CA VAL A 177 -9.06 8.25 21.61
C VAL A 177 -8.95 7.08 20.64
N PHE A 178 -7.72 6.74 20.32
CA PHE A 178 -7.39 5.57 19.51
C PHE A 178 -6.08 4.95 19.94
N ALA A 179 -5.83 3.76 19.43
CA ALA A 179 -4.56 3.06 19.50
C ALA A 179 -4.14 2.68 18.07
N ASP A 180 -2.86 2.82 17.78
CA ASP A 180 -2.26 2.48 16.49
C ASP A 180 -1.06 1.59 16.77
N TRP A 181 -1.09 0.40 16.20
CA TRP A 181 -0.02 -0.57 16.23
C TRP A 181 0.33 -0.85 14.77
N GLY A 182 1.08 0.08 14.19
CA GLY A 182 1.82 -0.17 12.97
C GLY A 182 3.07 -0.99 13.24
N GLY A 183 3.60 -1.60 12.19
CA GLY A 183 4.85 -2.33 12.25
C GLY A 183 5.17 -2.98 10.90
N GLY A 184 6.44 -3.18 10.62
CA GLY A 184 6.88 -4.28 9.77
C GLY A 184 7.39 -5.39 10.70
N ALA A 185 7.32 -6.65 10.29
CA ALA A 185 8.18 -7.65 10.90
C ALA A 185 9.64 -7.28 10.60
N ASP A 186 10.52 -7.44 11.58
CA ASP A 186 11.95 -7.28 11.31
C ASP A 186 12.47 -8.45 10.45
N TRP A 187 13.64 -8.24 9.88
CA TRP A 187 14.36 -9.18 9.02
C TRP A 187 15.08 -10.28 9.83
N GLN A 188 14.82 -10.37 11.14
CA GLN A 188 15.42 -11.33 12.08
C GLN A 188 14.42 -12.32 12.69
N GLY A 189 13.12 -12.15 12.48
CA GLY A 189 12.10 -13.10 12.93
C GLY A 189 11.53 -12.81 14.32
N ASN A 190 11.61 -11.56 14.79
CA ASN A 190 11.05 -11.12 16.08
C ASN A 190 9.77 -10.29 15.87
N PRO A 191 8.99 -10.02 16.95
CA PRO A 191 7.54 -10.05 16.86
C PRO A 191 6.98 -9.08 15.83
N ARG A 192 6.13 -9.65 14.97
CA ARG A 192 5.40 -8.99 13.89
C ARG A 192 4.48 -7.86 14.36
N TYR A 193 4.32 -7.67 15.66
CA TYR A 193 3.43 -6.71 16.27
C TYR A 193 4.17 -5.94 17.35
N SER A 194 3.74 -4.71 17.61
CA SER A 194 4.21 -3.97 18.79
C SER A 194 4.08 -4.83 20.05
N HIS A 195 5.08 -4.78 20.95
CA HIS A 195 5.03 -5.47 22.24
C HIS A 195 3.84 -5.03 23.12
N ASP A 196 3.28 -3.86 22.82
CA ASP A 196 2.10 -3.31 23.48
C ASP A 196 0.79 -3.71 22.79
N LEU A 197 0.85 -4.55 21.74
CA LEU A 197 -0.35 -5.05 21.05
C LEU A 197 -1.06 -6.08 21.95
N PRO A 198 -2.35 -5.88 22.27
CA PRO A 198 -3.13 -6.91 22.96
C PRO A 198 -3.15 -8.22 22.18
N ALA A 199 -2.93 -9.35 22.86
CA ALA A 199 -2.86 -10.68 22.25
C ALA A 199 -4.09 -11.04 21.38
N TRP A 200 -5.28 -10.55 21.76
CA TRP A 200 -6.50 -10.77 20.98
C TRP A 200 -6.50 -10.04 19.63
N ILE A 201 -5.86 -8.86 19.54
CA ILE A 201 -5.69 -8.13 18.29
C ILE A 201 -4.62 -8.83 17.44
N GLY A 202 -3.51 -9.27 18.06
CA GLY A 202 -2.46 -10.03 17.36
C GLY A 202 -3.03 -11.28 16.68
N LYS A 203 -3.87 -12.05 17.37
CA LYS A 203 -4.57 -13.19 16.79
C LYS A 203 -5.45 -12.82 15.58
N MET A 204 -6.15 -11.68 15.63
CA MET A 204 -6.96 -11.21 14.50
C MET A 204 -6.11 -10.85 13.28
N ALA A 205 -4.97 -10.20 13.52
CA ALA A 205 -4.02 -9.87 12.47
C ALA A 205 -3.39 -11.12 11.86
N ASP A 206 -3.06 -12.14 12.66
CA ASP A 206 -2.56 -13.43 12.17
C ASP A 206 -3.60 -14.16 11.30
N GLU A 207 -4.87 -14.19 11.74
CA GLU A 207 -5.99 -14.75 10.97
C GLU A 207 -6.13 -14.06 9.61
N GLN A 208 -5.94 -12.73 9.55
CA GLN A 208 -6.01 -11.96 8.30
C GLN A 208 -4.79 -12.16 7.41
N HIS A 209 -3.58 -12.20 7.98
CA HIS A 209 -2.35 -12.47 7.25
C HIS A 209 -2.40 -13.82 6.53
N ALA A 210 -2.87 -14.89 7.20
CA ALA A 210 -3.03 -16.21 6.58
C ALA A 210 -3.95 -16.17 5.35
N GLN A 211 -5.00 -15.35 5.38
CA GLN A 211 -5.93 -15.20 4.26
C GLN A 211 -5.35 -14.36 3.12
N LEU A 212 -4.59 -13.32 3.44
CA LEU A 212 -3.83 -12.54 2.47
C LEU A 212 -2.80 -13.43 1.74
N VAL A 213 -2.11 -14.32 2.46
CA VAL A 213 -1.21 -15.33 1.85
C VAL A 213 -1.96 -16.26 0.90
N ALA A 214 -3.14 -16.76 1.30
CA ALA A 214 -3.97 -17.59 0.43
C ALA A 214 -4.44 -16.84 -0.83
N PHE A 215 -4.85 -15.57 -0.67
CA PHE A 215 -5.23 -14.69 -1.77
C PHE A 215 -4.08 -14.47 -2.76
N ALA A 216 -2.90 -14.10 -2.25
CA ALA A 216 -1.71 -13.90 -3.07
C ALA A 216 -1.32 -15.20 -3.80
N THR A 217 -1.27 -16.34 -3.11
CA THR A 217 -0.91 -17.64 -3.69
C THR A 217 -1.83 -18.02 -4.85
N LYS A 218 -3.14 -17.83 -4.69
CA LYS A 218 -4.12 -18.07 -5.75
C LYS A 218 -3.83 -17.22 -6.99
N HIS A 219 -3.49 -15.95 -6.82
CA HIS A 219 -3.22 -15.04 -7.95
C HIS A 219 -1.85 -15.25 -8.59
N GLU A 220 -0.83 -15.59 -7.81
CA GLU A 220 0.49 -15.96 -8.31
C GLU A 220 0.41 -17.20 -9.22
N SER A 221 -0.37 -18.22 -8.82
CA SER A 221 -0.51 -19.46 -9.60
C SER A 221 -1.17 -19.27 -10.97
N GLY A 222 -1.95 -18.20 -11.15
CA GLY A 222 -2.63 -17.88 -12.40
C GLY A 222 -1.90 -16.88 -13.29
N ARG A 223 -0.69 -16.45 -12.95
CA ARG A 223 0.05 -15.42 -13.69
C ARG A 223 0.59 -15.97 -15.01
N ARG A 224 0.43 -15.20 -16.09
CA ARG A 224 0.94 -15.55 -17.43
C ARG A 224 2.05 -14.59 -17.83
N THR A 225 3.07 -15.10 -18.50
CA THR A 225 4.06 -14.30 -19.23
C THR A 225 3.47 -13.91 -20.58
N ARG A 226 3.58 -12.62 -20.94
CA ARG A 226 3.25 -12.13 -22.28
C ARG A 226 4.46 -12.22 -23.19
#